data_AF-A0AAD9D407-F1
#
_entry.id   AF-A0AAD9D407-F1
#
_cell.length_a   1.000
_cell.length_b   1.000
_cell.length_c   1.000
_cell.angle_alpha   90.00
_cell.angle_beta   90.00
_cell.angle_gamma   90.00
#
_symmetry.space_group_name_H-M   'P 1'
#
loop_
_entity.id
_entity.type
_entity.pdbx_description
1 polymer ?
#
loop_
_entity_poly.entity_id
_entity_poly.type
_entity_poly.pdbx_seq_one_letter_code
_entity_poly.pdbx_strand_id
1 'polypeptide(L)'
;MKEFILREARAVFLWSLISYTLRLCLSLLDELSSLQDDLLSFTTISNETNEREQNFCFSPSPHGKCWKSVTIIRVFLTLLSILAGWFLRFLPSIKSAVGFSFASTWIFYPIRDWFGSIPNLPCRICETVMGRISLRQLAMIFPVHFLVPTIGAYFFKILLPQALAGYAIDPISYSESNRWIVDFLREIFVNTLFVVGLLVIPALLQINGVKRRGFALLALYPLYSFSVDANSNGSVFSPNMLYALRYVNAYEEVPLAQWSHVLGPMIGGIVAGRIMRKAFPDEKQL
;
A
#
# COMPACT_ATOMS: atom_id res chain seq x y z
N MET A 1 -0.94 12.13 28.22
CA MET A 1 -1.83 11.13 27.57
C MET A 1 -2.59 11.69 26.37
N LYS A 2 -3.37 12.77 26.53
CA LYS A 2 -4.10 13.42 25.42
C LYS A 2 -3.21 13.74 24.21
N GLU A 3 -2.04 14.32 24.47
CA GLU A 3 -1.08 14.66 23.40
C GLU A 3 -0.55 13.43 22.65
N PHE A 4 -0.31 12.32 23.36
CA PHE A 4 0.14 11.06 22.76
C PHE A 4 -0.91 10.52 21.78
N ILE A 5 -2.18 10.46 22.21
CA ILE A 5 -3.29 10.00 21.35
C ILE A 5 -3.47 10.92 20.14
N LEU A 6 -3.41 12.24 20.35
CA LEU A 6 -3.55 13.21 19.27
C LEU A 6 -2.40 13.11 18.24
N ARG A 7 -1.17 12.90 18.72
CA ARG A 7 -0.01 12.71 17.87
C ARG A 7 -0.15 11.44 17.03
N GLU A 8 -0.59 10.34 17.65
CA GLU A 8 -0.86 9.09 16.95
C GLU A 8 -1.96 9.25 15.89
N ALA A 9 -3.07 9.91 16.25
CA ALA A 9 -4.17 10.14 15.33
C ALA A 9 -3.73 10.95 14.11
N ARG A 10 -2.88 11.98 14.29
CA ARG A 10 -2.31 12.75 13.18
C ARG A 10 -1.38 11.92 12.31
N ALA A 11 -0.53 11.09 12.91
CA ALA A 11 0.37 10.20 12.17
C ALA A 11 -0.42 9.17 11.34
N VAL A 12 -1.43 8.54 11.93
CA VAL A 12 -2.30 7.56 11.25
C VAL A 12 -3.13 8.23 10.15
N PHE A 13 -3.62 9.45 10.38
CA PHE A 13 -4.38 10.21 9.38
C PHE A 13 -3.53 10.57 8.17
N LEU A 14 -2.34 11.12 8.39
CA LEU A 14 -1.45 11.47 7.30
C LEU A 14 -1.00 10.23 6.52
N TRP A 15 -0.69 9.14 7.22
CA TRP A 15 -0.34 7.88 6.60
C TRP A 15 -1.47 7.31 5.75
N SER A 16 -2.72 7.29 6.25
CA SER A 16 -3.85 6.75 5.49
C SER A 16 -4.11 7.57 4.23
N LEU A 17 -4.08 8.90 4.33
CA LEU A 17 -4.22 9.82 3.19
C LEU A 17 -3.15 9.56 2.11
N ILE A 18 -1.88 9.50 2.50
CA ILE A 18 -0.78 9.23 1.56
C ILE A 18 -0.93 7.84 0.96
N SER A 19 -1.31 6.83 1.74
CA SER A 19 -1.42 5.44 1.25
C SER A 19 -2.56 5.28 0.24
N TYR A 20 -3.74 5.87 0.48
CA TYR A 20 -4.84 5.85 -0.49
C TYR A 20 -4.48 6.61 -1.76
N THR A 21 -3.82 7.76 -1.63
CA THR A 21 -3.33 8.53 -2.79
C THR A 21 -2.30 7.74 -3.59
N LEU A 22 -1.34 7.10 -2.91
CA LEU A 22 -0.33 6.27 -3.55
C LEU A 22 -0.97 5.09 -4.27
N ARG A 23 -1.92 4.40 -3.64
CA ARG A 23 -2.64 3.29 -4.27
C ARG A 23 -3.44 3.74 -5.50
N LEU A 24 -4.11 4.88 -5.42
CA LEU A 24 -4.79 5.49 -6.57
C LEU A 24 -3.80 5.73 -7.73
N CYS A 25 -2.69 6.41 -7.46
CA CYS A 25 -1.67 6.72 -8.46
C CYS A 25 -1.07 5.45 -9.08
N LEU A 26 -0.74 4.45 -8.26
CA LEU A 26 -0.20 3.19 -8.74
C LEU A 26 -1.21 2.45 -9.62
N SER A 27 -2.47 2.36 -9.19
CA SER A 27 -3.49 1.66 -9.98
C SER A 27 -3.76 2.36 -11.32
N LEU A 28 -3.77 3.70 -11.34
CA LEU A 28 -3.86 4.47 -12.59
C LEU A 28 -2.65 4.26 -13.49
N LEU A 29 -1.45 4.15 -12.92
CA LEU A 29 -0.24 3.81 -13.68
C LEU A 29 -0.32 2.40 -14.27
N ASP A 30 -0.86 1.43 -13.54
CA ASP A 30 -1.07 0.05 -14.02
C ASP A 30 -2.04 0.04 -15.21
N GLU A 31 -3.18 0.73 -15.07
CA GLU A 31 -4.17 0.87 -16.14
C GLU A 31 -3.56 1.57 -17.37
N LEU A 32 -2.86 2.69 -17.17
CA LEU A 32 -2.14 3.39 -18.25
C LEU A 32 -1.09 2.50 -18.93
N SER A 33 -0.41 1.64 -18.17
CA SER A 33 0.57 0.71 -18.77
C SER A 33 -0.11 -0.37 -19.59
N SER A 34 -1.26 -0.89 -19.16
CA SER A 34 -2.03 -1.90 -19.91
C SER A 34 -2.61 -1.36 -21.21
N LEU A 35 -2.96 -0.07 -21.25
CA LEU A 35 -3.36 0.65 -22.46
C LEU A 35 -2.26 0.65 -23.54
N GLN A 36 -0.99 0.39 -23.20
CA GLN A 36 0.09 0.28 -24.18
C GLN A 36 -0.17 -0.85 -25.18
N ASP A 37 -0.57 -2.03 -24.71
CA ASP A 37 -0.77 -3.20 -25.57
C ASP A 37 -1.98 -3.01 -26.50
N ASP A 38 -3.04 -2.39 -25.99
CA ASP A 38 -4.24 -2.03 -26.76
C ASP A 38 -3.94 -0.95 -27.81
N LEU A 39 -3.15 0.08 -27.48
CA LEU A 39 -2.77 1.12 -28.43
C LEU A 39 -1.81 0.60 -29.51
N LEU A 40 -0.88 -0.29 -29.17
CA LEU A 40 0.04 -0.91 -30.12
C LEU A 40 -0.67 -1.86 -31.08
N SER A 41 -1.63 -2.66 -30.61
CA SER A 41 -2.43 -3.54 -31.47
C SER A 41 -3.27 -2.73 -32.48
N PHE A 42 -3.89 -1.63 -32.03
CA PHE A 42 -4.61 -0.70 -32.92
C PHE A 42 -3.71 -0.05 -33.98
N THR A 43 -2.47 0.28 -33.64
CA THR A 43 -1.51 0.88 -34.57
C THR A 43 -1.11 -0.12 -35.67
N THR A 44 -0.93 -1.38 -35.29
CA THR A 44 -0.62 -2.49 -36.21
C THR A 44 -1.77 -2.74 -37.18
N ILE A 45 -3.01 -2.78 -36.67
CA ILE A 45 -4.23 -2.91 -37.49
C ILE A 45 -4.38 -1.71 -38.43
N SER A 46 -4.10 -0.48 -37.98
CA SER A 46 -4.20 0.72 -38.84
C SER A 46 -3.16 0.76 -39.97
N ASN A 47 -1.98 0.17 -39.75
CA ASN A 47 -0.96 0.05 -40.79
C ASN A 47 -1.28 -1.06 -41.81
N GLU A 48 -1.98 -2.12 -41.39
CA GLU A 48 -2.51 -3.16 -42.29
C GLU A 48 -3.78 -2.73 -43.03
N THR A 49 -4.58 -1.83 -42.45
CA THR A 49 -5.81 -1.29 -43.06
C THR A 49 -5.60 0.05 -43.78
N ASN A 50 -4.42 0.27 -44.35
CA ASN A 50 -4.13 1.37 -45.28
C ASN A 50 -4.97 1.37 -46.59
N GLU A 51 -6.02 0.53 -46.68
CA GLU A 51 -7.05 0.62 -47.72
C GLU A 51 -8.44 1.06 -47.24
N ARG A 52 -8.70 1.24 -45.93
CA ARG A 52 -9.97 1.83 -45.45
C ARG A 52 -9.78 2.70 -44.22
N GLU A 53 -9.58 4.00 -44.47
CA GLU A 53 -9.89 5.08 -43.53
C GLU A 53 -11.39 5.04 -43.18
N GLN A 54 -11.78 4.20 -42.22
CA GLN A 54 -13.08 4.37 -41.54
C GLN A 54 -12.92 5.37 -40.41
N ASN A 55 -13.38 6.58 -40.71
CA ASN A 55 -13.59 7.72 -39.81
C ASN A 55 -14.37 7.33 -38.56
N PHE A 56 -13.69 7.07 -37.44
CA PHE A 56 -14.29 6.99 -36.11
C PHE A 56 -14.63 8.40 -35.58
N CYS A 57 -15.67 9.04 -36.10
CA CYS A 57 -16.13 10.33 -35.59
C CYS A 57 -17.01 10.14 -34.34
N PHE A 58 -16.50 10.55 -33.17
CA PHE A 58 -17.35 10.89 -32.02
C PHE A 58 -18.07 12.22 -32.32
N SER A 59 -19.20 12.14 -33.02
CA SER A 59 -20.18 13.20 -33.34
C SER A 59 -19.65 14.48 -34.03
N PRO A 60 -20.29 14.96 -35.11
CA PRO A 60 -19.82 16.14 -35.83
C PRO A 60 -20.17 17.43 -35.05
N SER A 61 -19.13 18.16 -34.64
CA SER A 61 -19.25 19.60 -34.38
C SER A 61 -19.56 20.32 -35.71
N PRO A 62 -20.45 21.33 -35.72
CA PRO A 62 -20.88 22.05 -36.94
C PRO A 62 -19.77 22.84 -37.64
N HIS A 63 -18.53 22.81 -37.14
CA HIS A 63 -17.40 23.55 -37.70
C HIS A 63 -16.33 22.70 -38.39
N GLY A 64 -16.57 21.40 -38.65
CA GLY A 64 -15.75 20.61 -39.60
C GLY A 64 -14.25 20.45 -39.24
N LYS A 65 -13.82 20.91 -38.07
CA LYS A 65 -12.44 20.78 -37.56
C LYS A 65 -12.39 19.63 -36.56
N CYS A 66 -12.36 18.41 -37.07
CA CYS A 66 -11.98 17.24 -36.27
C CYS A 66 -10.64 16.73 -36.83
N TRP A 67 -9.79 16.12 -35.98
CA TRP A 67 -8.60 15.34 -36.37
C TRP A 67 -7.21 15.99 -36.49
N LYS A 68 -6.91 17.05 -35.72
CA LYS A 68 -5.55 17.16 -35.13
C LYS A 68 -5.53 16.75 -33.66
N SER A 69 -6.61 17.02 -32.93
CA SER A 69 -6.71 16.73 -31.51
C SER A 69 -6.68 15.23 -31.18
N VAL A 70 -7.33 14.38 -31.99
CA VAL A 70 -7.40 12.93 -31.71
C VAL A 70 -6.03 12.27 -31.86
N THR A 71 -5.28 12.60 -32.91
CA THR A 71 -3.92 12.10 -33.12
C THR A 71 -2.97 12.60 -32.04
N ILE A 72 -3.08 13.88 -31.64
CA ILE A 72 -2.27 14.45 -30.55
C ILE A 72 -2.59 13.78 -29.21
N ILE A 73 -3.88 13.59 -28.89
CA ILE A 73 -4.32 12.88 -27.68
C ILE A 73 -3.80 11.43 -27.71
N ARG A 74 -3.85 10.75 -28.86
CA ARG A 74 -3.34 9.39 -29.01
C ARG A 74 -1.83 9.31 -28.77
N VAL A 75 -1.04 10.17 -29.44
CA VAL A 75 0.42 10.22 -29.25
C VAL A 75 0.76 10.55 -27.80
N PHE A 76 0.05 11.47 -27.17
CA PHE A 76 0.23 11.83 -25.78
C PHE A 76 -0.07 10.66 -24.83
N LEU A 77 -1.18 9.94 -25.04
CA LEU A 77 -1.53 8.75 -24.25
C LEU A 77 -0.53 7.61 -24.46
N THR A 78 -0.03 7.40 -25.67
CA THR A 78 1.02 6.41 -25.94
C THR A 78 2.34 6.77 -25.25
N LEU A 79 2.73 8.05 -25.25
CA LEU A 79 3.92 8.49 -24.50
C LEU A 79 3.73 8.29 -23.00
N LEU A 80 2.56 8.64 -22.46
CA LEU A 80 2.23 8.41 -21.05
C LEU A 80 2.22 6.93 -20.69
N SER A 81 1.68 6.05 -21.54
CA SER A 81 1.64 4.60 -21.29
C SER A 81 3.04 3.98 -21.32
N ILE A 82 3.90 4.39 -22.26
CA ILE A 82 5.30 3.96 -22.32
C ILE A 82 6.06 4.44 -21.06
N LEU A 83 5.88 5.70 -20.65
CA LEU A 83 6.51 6.24 -19.45
C LEU A 83 6.01 5.54 -18.19
N ALA A 84 4.71 5.26 -18.11
CA ALA A 84 4.11 4.50 -17.01
C ALA A 84 4.66 3.07 -16.96
N GLY A 85 4.70 2.36 -18.08
CA GLY A 85 5.27 1.02 -18.18
C GLY A 85 6.75 0.99 -17.82
N TRP A 86 7.54 1.98 -18.25
CA TRP A 86 8.95 2.11 -17.87
C TRP A 86 9.11 2.36 -16.38
N PHE A 87 8.29 3.24 -15.79
CA PHE A 87 8.30 3.50 -14.35
C PHE A 87 7.91 2.26 -13.53
N LEU A 88 6.89 1.52 -13.98
CA LEU A 88 6.45 0.28 -13.32
C LEU A 88 7.49 -0.84 -13.39
N ARG A 89 8.40 -0.87 -14.38
CA ARG A 89 9.52 -1.84 -14.39
C ARG A 89 10.47 -1.66 -13.21
N PHE A 90 10.56 -0.46 -12.63
CA PHE A 90 11.37 -0.21 -11.44
C PHE A 90 10.61 -0.46 -10.13
N LEU A 91 9.30 -0.71 -10.21
CA LEU A 91 8.45 -1.05 -9.09
C LEU A 91 8.08 -2.54 -9.15
N PRO A 92 7.79 -3.16 -8.01
CA PRO A 92 7.22 -4.51 -8.02
C PRO A 92 5.84 -4.45 -8.69
N SER A 93 5.42 -5.54 -9.33
CA SER A 93 4.06 -5.62 -9.87
C SER A 93 3.06 -5.17 -8.80
N ILE A 94 2.24 -4.17 -9.12
CA ILE A 94 1.31 -3.55 -8.16
C ILE A 94 0.38 -4.60 -7.54
N LYS A 95 0.05 -5.64 -8.31
CA LYS A 95 -0.75 -6.79 -7.86
C LYS A 95 -0.05 -7.61 -6.76
N SER A 96 1.28 -7.77 -6.80
CA SER A 96 2.01 -8.56 -5.81
C SER A 96 2.52 -7.76 -4.61
N ALA A 97 2.54 -6.42 -4.69
CA ALA A 97 3.11 -5.55 -3.66
C ALA A 97 2.12 -4.56 -3.06
N VAL A 98 0.92 -5.02 -2.69
CA VAL A 98 -0.07 -4.20 -1.97
C VAL A 98 0.53 -3.63 -0.67
N GLY A 99 1.43 -4.38 -0.02
CA GLY A 99 2.22 -3.92 1.12
C GLY A 99 3.11 -2.71 0.84
N PHE A 100 3.57 -2.50 -0.39
CA PHE A 100 4.31 -1.28 -0.74
C PHE A 100 3.41 -0.05 -0.64
N SER A 101 2.14 -0.13 -1.03
CA SER A 101 1.23 1.02 -0.97
C SER A 101 0.91 1.45 0.46
N PHE A 102 0.81 0.49 1.39
CA PHE A 102 0.34 0.73 2.76
C PHE A 102 1.43 0.67 3.82
N ALA A 103 2.59 0.10 3.51
CA ALA A 103 3.69 -0.07 4.43
C ALA A 103 5.03 0.38 3.86
N SER A 104 5.00 1.28 2.86
CA SER A 104 6.22 1.86 2.31
C SER A 104 7.05 2.53 3.40
N THR A 105 8.31 2.13 3.49
CA THR A 105 9.30 2.80 4.36
C THR A 105 9.54 4.26 3.99
N TRP A 106 9.28 4.63 2.72
CA TRP A 106 9.36 6.03 2.26
C TRP A 106 8.27 6.89 2.88
N ILE A 107 7.16 6.29 3.29
CA ILE A 107 6.08 6.98 4.00
C ILE A 107 6.34 6.92 5.51
N PHE A 108 6.69 5.75 6.03
CA PHE A 108 6.84 5.56 7.47
C PHE A 108 7.97 6.37 8.10
N TYR A 109 9.13 6.52 7.45
CA TYR A 109 10.23 7.25 8.08
C TYR A 109 10.01 8.76 8.19
N PRO A 110 9.53 9.48 7.15
CA PRO A 110 9.17 10.89 7.30
C PRO A 110 8.07 11.12 8.35
N ILE A 111 7.05 10.26 8.39
CA ILE A 111 6.00 10.36 9.41
C ILE A 111 6.58 10.12 10.81
N ARG A 112 7.46 9.13 10.97
CA ARG A 112 8.18 8.91 12.23
C ARG A 112 9.00 10.13 12.63
N ASP A 113 9.64 10.83 11.70
CA ASP A 113 10.42 12.04 12.03
C ASP A 113 9.53 13.20 12.48
N TRP A 114 8.34 13.35 11.90
CA TRP A 114 7.40 14.42 12.27
C TRP A 114 6.62 14.14 13.55
N PHE A 115 6.20 12.89 13.76
CA PHE A 115 5.31 12.51 14.86
C PHE A 115 6.01 11.67 15.93
N GLY A 116 7.28 11.31 15.74
CA GLY A 116 8.07 10.48 16.66
C GLY A 116 7.65 9.00 16.67
N SER A 117 6.87 8.57 15.69
CA SER A 117 6.01 7.40 15.85
C SER A 117 5.65 6.77 14.50
N ILE A 118 5.74 5.44 14.36
CA ILE A 118 5.37 4.74 13.12
C ILE A 118 3.88 4.37 13.20
N PRO A 119 3.02 4.85 12.29
CA PRO A 119 1.57 4.61 12.34
C PRO A 119 1.18 3.20 11.84
N ASN A 120 1.87 2.17 12.34
CA ASN A 120 1.67 0.78 11.98
C ASN A 120 1.37 -0.05 13.24
N LEU A 121 0.19 -0.66 13.29
CA LEU A 121 -0.28 -1.36 14.50
C LEU A 121 0.63 -2.53 14.93
N PRO A 122 1.12 -3.41 14.03
CA PRO A 122 2.14 -4.41 14.38
C PRO A 122 3.39 -3.82 15.05
N CYS A 123 3.87 -2.65 14.59
CA CYS A 123 4.98 -1.96 15.22
C CYS A 123 4.64 -1.48 16.64
N ARG A 124 3.42 -0.98 16.88
CA ARG A 124 2.98 -0.58 18.22
C ARG A 124 2.90 -1.75 19.18
N ILE A 125 2.40 -2.89 18.71
CA ILE A 125 2.36 -4.11 19.50
C ILE A 125 3.78 -4.55 19.86
N CYS A 126 4.71 -4.51 18.90
CA CYS A 126 6.13 -4.78 19.14
C CYS A 126 6.71 -3.85 20.20
N GLU A 127 6.51 -2.54 20.07
CA GLU A 127 6.96 -1.53 21.04
C GLU A 127 6.38 -1.78 22.45
N THR A 128 5.13 -2.25 22.55
CA THR A 128 4.54 -2.66 23.84
C THR A 128 5.22 -3.87 24.44
N VAL A 129 5.52 -4.91 23.64
CA VAL A 129 6.25 -6.10 24.12
C VAL A 129 7.69 -5.77 24.55
N MET A 130 8.31 -4.78 23.90
CA MET A 130 9.61 -4.23 24.29
C MET A 130 9.55 -3.36 25.55
N GLY A 131 8.36 -2.91 25.97
CA GLY A 131 8.18 -2.02 27.11
C GLY A 131 8.34 -0.52 26.79
N ARG A 132 8.46 -0.14 25.52
CA ARG A 132 8.53 1.26 25.07
C ARG A 132 7.19 1.99 25.18
N ILE A 133 6.10 1.24 25.09
CA ILE A 133 4.72 1.74 25.23
C ILE A 133 3.99 0.84 26.24
N SER A 134 3.24 1.43 27.16
CA SER A 134 2.41 0.67 28.10
C SER A 134 1.21 0.00 27.41
N LEU A 135 0.72 -1.12 27.95
CA LEU A 135 -0.49 -1.77 27.46
C LEU A 135 -1.71 -0.83 27.44
N ARG A 136 -1.80 0.06 28.44
CA ARG A 136 -2.84 1.10 28.51
C ARG A 136 -2.77 2.03 27.30
N GLN A 137 -1.58 2.53 26.96
CA GLN A 137 -1.37 3.39 25.79
C GLN A 137 -1.76 2.66 24.50
N LEU A 138 -1.35 1.40 24.33
CA LEU A 138 -1.74 0.57 23.18
C LEU A 138 -3.26 0.46 23.07
N ALA A 139 -3.95 0.15 24.17
CA ALA A 139 -5.41 0.03 24.20
C ALA A 139 -6.13 1.34 23.79
N MET A 140 -5.56 2.50 24.08
CA MET A 140 -6.14 3.79 23.69
C MET A 140 -5.88 4.16 22.23
N ILE A 141 -4.75 3.78 21.66
CA ILE A 141 -4.45 4.03 20.24
C ILE A 141 -5.03 2.96 19.32
N PHE A 142 -5.35 1.77 19.84
CA PHE A 142 -5.91 0.68 19.05
C PHE A 142 -7.17 1.12 18.27
N PRO A 143 -8.20 1.76 18.88
CA PRO A 143 -9.34 2.27 18.12
C PRO A 143 -8.95 3.33 17.08
N VAL A 144 -7.95 4.18 17.37
CA VAL A 144 -7.47 5.23 16.45
C VAL A 144 -6.92 4.59 15.17
N HIS A 145 -6.15 3.50 15.30
CA HIS A 145 -5.60 2.79 14.15
C HIS A 145 -6.67 2.26 13.20
N PHE A 146 -7.88 1.92 13.68
CA PHE A 146 -8.99 1.45 12.84
C PHE A 146 -9.91 2.60 12.38
N LEU A 147 -10.25 3.52 13.27
CA LEU A 147 -11.20 4.60 12.98
C LEU A 147 -10.65 5.59 11.93
N VAL A 148 -9.39 6.00 12.08
CA VAL A 148 -8.82 7.06 11.24
C VAL A 148 -8.65 6.63 9.78
N PRO A 149 -8.13 5.43 9.45
CA PRO A 149 -8.10 4.97 8.07
C PRO A 149 -9.50 4.81 7.48
N THR A 150 -10.48 4.31 8.25
CA THR A 150 -11.88 4.21 7.82
C THR A 150 -12.46 5.57 7.43
N ILE A 151 -12.24 6.60 8.26
CA ILE A 151 -12.63 7.98 7.92
C ILE A 151 -11.92 8.45 6.64
N GLY A 152 -10.63 8.16 6.51
CA GLY A 152 -9.86 8.45 5.30
C GLY A 152 -10.45 7.81 4.05
N ALA A 153 -10.79 6.52 4.09
CA ALA A 153 -11.42 5.83 2.98
C ALA A 153 -12.81 6.41 2.64
N TYR A 154 -13.62 6.79 3.64
CA TYR A 154 -14.90 7.49 3.41
C TYR A 154 -14.69 8.83 2.69
N PHE A 155 -13.67 9.61 3.07
CA PHE A 155 -13.36 10.85 2.37
C PHE A 155 -13.06 10.61 0.89
N PHE A 156 -12.26 9.59 0.55
CA PHE A 156 -12.00 9.22 -0.85
C PHE A 156 -13.28 8.78 -1.56
N LYS A 157 -14.13 7.99 -0.90
CA LYS A 157 -15.42 7.54 -1.46
C LYS A 157 -16.36 8.70 -1.82
N ILE A 158 -16.37 9.75 -1.01
CA ILE A 158 -17.27 10.90 -1.18
C ILE A 158 -16.68 11.93 -2.16
N LEU A 159 -15.37 12.17 -2.10
CA LEU A 159 -14.73 13.26 -2.85
C LEU A 159 -14.31 12.87 -4.27
N LEU A 160 -14.03 11.59 -4.52
CA LEU A 160 -13.63 11.14 -5.85
C LEU A 160 -14.83 10.66 -6.68
N PRO A 161 -14.81 10.87 -8.01
CA PRO A 161 -15.71 10.17 -8.92
C PRO A 161 -15.64 8.65 -8.69
N GLN A 162 -16.77 7.96 -8.81
CA GLN A 162 -16.88 6.53 -8.47
C GLN A 162 -15.83 5.66 -9.16
N ALA A 163 -15.51 5.93 -10.43
CA ALA A 163 -14.46 5.21 -11.17
C ALA A 163 -13.06 5.37 -10.53
N LEU A 164 -12.71 6.57 -10.06
CA LEU A 164 -11.43 6.82 -9.40
C LEU A 164 -11.42 6.34 -7.94
N ALA A 165 -12.57 6.36 -7.27
CA ALA A 165 -12.69 5.84 -5.92
C ALA A 165 -12.31 4.36 -5.87
N GLY A 166 -12.76 3.55 -6.84
CA GLY A 166 -12.43 2.10 -6.88
C GLY A 166 -10.92 1.84 -6.81
N TYR A 167 -10.13 2.55 -7.60
CA TYR A 167 -8.66 2.44 -7.58
C TYR A 167 -8.02 2.75 -6.23
N ALA A 168 -8.58 3.67 -5.45
CA ALA A 168 -8.03 4.06 -4.16
C ALA A 168 -8.47 3.11 -3.04
N ILE A 169 -9.76 2.76 -3.02
CA ILE A 169 -10.42 2.20 -1.84
C ILE A 169 -11.05 0.82 -2.05
N ASP A 170 -10.97 0.20 -3.22
CA ASP A 170 -11.51 -1.16 -3.38
C ASP A 170 -10.89 -2.14 -2.37
N PRO A 171 -11.66 -3.10 -1.85
CA PRO A 171 -11.14 -4.05 -0.89
C PRO A 171 -10.02 -4.89 -1.50
N ILE A 172 -9.13 -5.35 -0.63
CA ILE A 172 -8.08 -6.30 -1.01
C ILE A 172 -8.65 -7.69 -0.76
N SER A 173 -8.72 -8.49 -1.82
CA SER A 173 -9.28 -9.84 -1.79
C SER A 173 -8.17 -10.87 -1.81
N TYR A 174 -8.00 -11.56 -0.68
CA TYR A 174 -7.12 -12.73 -0.58
C TYR A 174 -7.84 -14.00 -1.04
N SER A 175 -7.07 -15.00 -1.46
CA SER A 175 -7.59 -16.32 -1.81
C SER A 175 -8.31 -16.95 -0.60
N GLU A 176 -9.53 -17.44 -0.81
CA GLU A 176 -10.27 -18.23 0.19
C GLU A 176 -10.00 -19.73 0.10
N SER A 177 -8.87 -20.13 -0.50
CA SER A 177 -8.48 -21.54 -0.55
C SER A 177 -8.30 -22.14 0.85
N ASN A 178 -8.50 -23.45 0.99
CA ASN A 178 -8.47 -24.19 2.26
C ASN A 178 -7.11 -24.20 3.00
N ARG A 179 -6.14 -23.37 2.62
CA ARG A 179 -4.78 -23.31 3.18
C ARG A 179 -4.58 -22.17 4.18
N TRP A 180 -5.65 -21.75 4.86
CA TRP A 180 -5.62 -20.62 5.81
C TRP A 180 -4.51 -20.69 6.87
N ILE A 181 -4.12 -21.90 7.32
CA ILE A 181 -3.02 -22.08 8.29
C ILE A 181 -1.67 -21.66 7.67
N VAL A 182 -1.43 -22.04 6.42
CA VAL A 182 -0.19 -21.70 5.70
C VAL A 182 -0.12 -20.19 5.52
N ASP A 183 -1.24 -19.57 5.11
CA ASP A 183 -1.34 -18.14 4.90
C ASP A 183 -1.14 -17.38 6.22
N PHE A 184 -1.72 -17.88 7.31
CA PHE A 184 -1.53 -17.35 8.65
C PHE A 184 -0.08 -17.42 9.13
N LEU A 185 0.60 -18.56 8.94
CA LEU A 185 2.02 -18.70 9.30
C LEU A 185 2.92 -17.79 8.44
N ARG A 186 2.62 -17.66 7.14
CA ARG A 186 3.31 -16.73 6.23
C ARG A 186 3.12 -15.29 6.69
N GLU A 187 1.90 -14.90 7.04
CA GLU A 187 1.60 -13.56 7.59
C GLU A 187 2.37 -13.27 8.86
N ILE A 188 2.40 -14.20 9.82
CA ILE A 188 3.18 -14.05 11.06
C ILE A 188 4.66 -13.86 10.73
N PHE A 189 5.21 -14.71 9.88
CA PHE A 189 6.63 -14.69 9.54
C PHE A 189 7.04 -13.40 8.83
N VAL A 190 6.34 -13.02 7.77
CA VAL A 190 6.67 -11.84 6.98
C VAL A 190 6.49 -10.55 7.79
N ASN A 191 5.44 -10.45 8.62
CA ASN A 191 5.24 -9.29 9.49
C ASN A 191 6.27 -9.23 10.62
N THR A 192 6.71 -10.38 11.14
CA THR A 192 7.79 -10.42 12.13
C THR A 192 9.05 -9.81 11.54
N LEU A 193 9.48 -10.29 10.36
CA LEU A 193 10.68 -9.78 9.67
C LEU A 193 10.53 -8.31 9.31
N PHE A 194 9.36 -7.93 8.81
CA PHE A 194 9.07 -6.56 8.41
C PHE A 194 9.17 -5.60 9.60
N VAL A 195 8.52 -5.90 10.73
CA VAL A 195 8.55 -5.04 11.93
C VAL A 195 9.96 -4.95 12.51
N VAL A 196 10.67 -6.08 12.61
CA VAL A 196 12.08 -6.08 13.07
C VAL A 196 12.92 -5.22 12.14
N GLY A 197 12.87 -5.45 10.84
CA GLY A 197 13.69 -4.71 9.89
C GLY A 197 13.32 -3.22 9.83
N LEU A 198 12.03 -2.87 9.92
CA LEU A 198 11.57 -1.48 9.92
C LEU A 198 12.14 -0.68 11.09
N LEU A 199 12.27 -1.31 12.27
CA LEU A 199 12.79 -0.67 13.47
C LEU A 199 14.32 -0.76 13.60
N VAL A 200 14.92 -1.89 13.21
CA VAL A 200 16.35 -2.18 13.40
C VAL A 200 17.22 -1.62 12.27
N ILE A 201 16.82 -1.79 11.01
CA ILE A 201 17.68 -1.40 9.86
C ILE A 201 18.03 0.10 9.89
N PRO A 202 17.08 1.04 10.15
CA PRO A 202 17.43 2.45 10.25
C PRO A 202 18.43 2.74 11.38
N ALA A 203 18.32 2.04 12.50
CA ALA A 203 19.24 2.19 13.62
C ALA A 203 20.64 1.68 13.24
N LEU A 204 20.73 0.51 12.60
CA LEU A 204 22.00 -0.02 12.09
C LEU A 204 22.64 0.91 11.06
N LEU A 205 21.86 1.43 10.11
CA LEU A 205 22.36 2.41 9.13
C LEU A 205 22.89 3.68 9.80
N GLN A 206 22.18 4.18 10.81
CA GLN A 206 22.59 5.35 11.58
C GLN A 206 23.89 5.12 12.35
N ILE A 207 24.04 3.98 13.02
CA ILE A 207 25.27 3.60 13.74
C ILE A 207 26.46 3.52 12.77
N ASN A 208 26.24 3.06 11.54
CA ASN A 208 27.27 2.99 10.49
C ASN A 208 27.46 4.29 9.70
N GLY A 209 26.90 5.42 10.16
CA GLY A 209 27.09 6.73 9.52
C GLY A 209 26.32 6.92 8.19
N VAL A 210 25.45 5.98 7.82
CA VAL A 210 24.63 6.08 6.61
C VAL A 210 23.42 6.96 6.89
N LYS A 211 23.51 8.23 6.49
CA LYS A 211 22.43 9.23 6.69
C LYS A 211 21.17 8.94 5.87
N ARG A 212 21.29 8.18 4.77
CA ARG A 212 20.17 7.92 3.85
C ARG A 212 19.37 6.70 4.30
N ARG A 213 18.22 6.94 4.94
CA ARG A 213 17.28 5.88 5.33
C ARG A 213 16.62 5.16 4.15
N GLY A 214 16.70 5.72 2.94
CA GLY A 214 16.20 5.07 1.72
C GLY A 214 16.83 3.69 1.46
N PHE A 215 18.03 3.42 1.98
CA PHE A 215 18.65 2.09 1.88
C PHE A 215 17.89 1.01 2.66
N ALA A 216 17.12 1.39 3.70
CA ALA A 216 16.26 0.45 4.40
C ALA A 216 15.11 -0.07 3.51
N LEU A 217 14.68 0.72 2.49
CA LEU A 217 13.75 0.21 1.48
C LEU A 217 14.37 -0.98 0.76
N LEU A 218 15.61 -0.88 0.30
CA LEU A 218 16.25 -1.96 -0.48
C LEU A 218 16.35 -3.26 0.32
N ALA A 219 16.63 -3.15 1.61
CA ALA A 219 16.71 -4.32 2.50
C ALA A 219 15.33 -4.93 2.80
N LEU A 220 14.28 -4.10 2.90
CA LEU A 220 12.90 -4.56 3.14
C LEU A 220 12.14 -4.90 1.85
N TYR A 221 12.69 -4.54 0.70
CA TYR A 221 12.04 -4.68 -0.59
C TYR A 221 11.55 -6.11 -0.88
N PRO A 222 12.34 -7.18 -0.62
CA PRO A 222 11.88 -8.54 -0.86
C PRO A 222 10.64 -8.93 -0.06
N LEU A 223 10.40 -8.29 1.10
CA LEU A 223 9.24 -8.58 1.93
C LEU A 223 7.95 -8.06 1.32
N TYR A 224 7.99 -6.92 0.59
CA TYR A 224 6.79 -6.38 -0.06
C TYR A 224 6.26 -7.27 -1.17
N SER A 225 7.13 -8.04 -1.81
CA SER A 225 6.76 -8.96 -2.90
C SER A 225 6.61 -10.42 -2.43
N PHE A 226 6.77 -10.68 -1.13
CA PHE A 226 6.61 -12.02 -0.59
C PHE A 226 5.13 -12.38 -0.54
N SER A 227 4.74 -13.41 -1.30
CA SER A 227 3.36 -13.90 -1.31
C SER A 227 2.98 -14.52 0.02
N VAL A 228 1.81 -14.13 0.52
CA VAL A 228 1.19 -14.67 1.74
C VAL A 228 -0.05 -15.51 1.47
N ASP A 229 -0.50 -15.63 0.22
CA ASP A 229 -1.68 -16.43 -0.14
C ASP A 229 -1.46 -17.29 -1.40
N ALA A 230 -2.49 -18.05 -1.79
CA ALA A 230 -2.44 -18.90 -2.99
C ALA A 230 -2.49 -18.12 -4.32
N ASN A 231 -2.99 -16.88 -4.32
CA ASN A 231 -3.12 -16.03 -5.50
C ASN A 231 -1.90 -15.13 -5.72
N SER A 232 -0.81 -15.35 -4.97
CA SER A 232 0.41 -14.55 -5.03
C SER A 232 0.26 -13.10 -4.56
N ASN A 233 -0.75 -12.83 -3.71
CA ASN A 233 -0.91 -11.53 -3.06
C ASN A 233 0.09 -11.39 -1.90
N GLY A 234 0.69 -10.21 -1.78
CA GLY A 234 1.54 -9.85 -0.64
C GLY A 234 0.76 -9.42 0.60
N SER A 235 1.46 -9.34 1.74
CA SER A 235 0.87 -8.79 2.97
C SER A 235 0.66 -7.28 2.84
N VAL A 236 -0.43 -6.76 3.42
CA VAL A 236 -0.62 -5.31 3.60
C VAL A 236 0.24 -4.76 4.74
N PHE A 237 0.74 -5.63 5.62
CA PHE A 237 1.44 -5.28 6.86
C PHE A 237 0.66 -4.38 7.83
N SER A 238 -0.62 -4.11 7.56
CA SER A 238 -1.45 -3.19 8.32
C SER A 238 -2.90 -3.69 8.39
N PRO A 239 -3.26 -4.47 9.41
CA PRO A 239 -4.58 -5.12 9.49
C PRO A 239 -5.75 -4.11 9.57
N ASN A 240 -5.48 -2.93 10.11
CA ASN A 240 -6.42 -1.81 10.16
C ASN A 240 -6.77 -1.23 8.79
N MET A 241 -5.86 -1.32 7.81
CA MET A 241 -6.12 -0.88 6.45
C MET A 241 -7.04 -1.85 5.71
N LEU A 242 -6.80 -3.16 5.87
CA LEU A 242 -7.68 -4.21 5.36
C LEU A 242 -9.10 -4.04 5.90
N TYR A 243 -9.23 -3.79 7.19
CA TYR A 243 -10.52 -3.51 7.82
C TYR A 243 -11.20 -2.27 7.21
N ALA A 244 -10.49 -1.14 7.13
CA ALA A 244 -11.04 0.11 6.63
C ALA A 244 -11.59 0.00 5.19
N LEU A 245 -10.80 -0.61 4.30
CA LEU A 245 -11.17 -0.81 2.90
C LEU A 245 -12.43 -1.69 2.75
N ARG A 246 -12.55 -2.76 3.54
CA ARG A 246 -13.72 -3.63 3.53
C ARG A 246 -14.96 -2.93 4.09
N TYR A 247 -14.80 -2.28 5.25
CA TYR A 247 -15.90 -1.62 5.94
C TYR A 247 -16.55 -0.52 5.09
N VAL A 248 -15.74 0.31 4.43
CA VAL A 248 -16.24 1.44 3.62
C VAL A 248 -16.95 0.97 2.35
N ASN A 249 -16.59 -0.19 1.80
CA ASN A 249 -17.21 -0.71 0.58
C ASN A 249 -18.38 -1.68 0.85
N ALA A 250 -18.84 -1.79 2.09
CA ALA A 250 -20.00 -2.60 2.47
C ALA A 250 -19.90 -4.07 2.01
N TYR A 251 -18.68 -4.60 1.86
CA TYR A 251 -18.49 -6.04 1.84
C TYR A 251 -18.85 -6.56 3.24
N GLU A 252 -19.55 -7.69 3.31
CA GLU A 252 -19.98 -8.35 4.55
C GLU A 252 -18.82 -8.59 5.53
N GLU A 253 -19.14 -9.11 6.73
CA GLU A 253 -18.15 -9.50 7.75
C GLU A 253 -16.91 -10.15 7.14
N VAL A 254 -15.72 -9.83 7.67
CA VAL A 254 -14.46 -10.41 7.19
C VAL A 254 -14.60 -11.93 7.21
N PRO A 255 -14.60 -12.61 6.04
CA PRO A 255 -14.76 -14.05 6.00
C PRO A 255 -13.73 -14.71 6.91
N LEU A 256 -14.10 -15.79 7.60
CA LEU A 256 -13.18 -16.50 8.51
C LEU A 256 -11.82 -16.79 7.84
N ALA A 257 -11.84 -17.11 6.54
CA ALA A 257 -10.64 -17.34 5.74
C ALA A 257 -9.66 -16.15 5.71
N GLN A 258 -10.14 -14.91 5.87
CA GLN A 258 -9.32 -13.69 5.80
C GLN A 258 -8.83 -13.19 7.16
N TRP A 259 -9.25 -13.83 8.26
CA TRP A 259 -8.76 -13.49 9.60
C TRP A 259 -7.27 -13.75 9.77
N SER A 260 -6.69 -14.66 8.97
CA SER A 260 -5.25 -14.89 8.88
C SER A 260 -4.48 -13.59 8.60
N HIS A 261 -4.99 -12.75 7.70
CA HIS A 261 -4.39 -11.47 7.28
C HIS A 261 -4.65 -10.33 8.27
N VAL A 262 -5.58 -10.51 9.22
CA VAL A 262 -5.86 -9.54 10.29
C VAL A 262 -5.05 -9.88 11.55
N LEU A 263 -5.09 -11.15 11.98
CA LEU A 263 -4.45 -11.62 13.21
C LEU A 263 -2.96 -11.93 13.02
N GLY A 264 -2.57 -12.43 11.84
CA GLY A 264 -1.19 -12.76 11.52
C GLY A 264 -0.24 -11.59 11.73
N PRO A 265 -0.52 -10.39 11.20
CA PRO A 265 0.27 -9.19 11.47
C PRO A 265 0.37 -8.81 12.95
N MET A 266 -0.73 -8.96 13.71
CA MET A 266 -0.73 -8.64 15.15
C MET A 266 0.19 -9.59 15.93
N ILE A 267 0.10 -10.89 15.66
CA ILE A 267 0.96 -11.91 16.26
C ILE A 267 2.41 -11.73 15.80
N GLY A 268 2.63 -11.39 14.52
CA GLY A 268 3.95 -11.04 13.99
C GLY A 268 4.58 -9.88 14.75
N GLY A 269 3.80 -8.85 15.11
CA GLY A 269 4.24 -7.76 16.00
C GLY A 269 4.65 -8.25 17.39
N ILE A 270 3.91 -9.20 17.99
CA ILE A 270 4.27 -9.79 19.29
C ILE A 270 5.60 -10.56 19.20
N VAL A 271 5.74 -11.42 18.19
CA VAL A 271 6.95 -12.22 17.95
C VAL A 271 8.14 -11.30 17.67
N ALA A 272 7.97 -10.28 16.84
CA ALA A 272 8.98 -9.25 16.59
C ALA A 272 9.44 -8.58 17.88
N GLY A 273 8.50 -8.16 18.75
CA GLY A 273 8.85 -7.56 20.03
C GLY A 273 9.63 -8.49 20.96
N ARG A 274 9.32 -9.80 20.95
CA ARG A 274 10.10 -10.81 21.69
C ARG A 274 11.52 -10.97 21.14
N ILE A 275 11.67 -10.99 19.81
CA ILE A 275 12.98 -11.04 19.15
C ILE A 275 13.77 -9.78 19.48
N MET A 276 13.19 -8.60 19.27
CA MET A 276 13.85 -7.32 19.53
C MET A 276 14.25 -7.17 20.99
N ARG A 277 13.39 -7.54 21.94
CA ARG A 277 13.73 -7.49 23.37
C ARG A 277 14.95 -8.36 23.72
N LYS A 278 15.20 -9.46 23.00
CA LYS A 278 16.33 -10.35 23.25
C LYS A 278 17.58 -9.98 22.46
N ALA A 279 17.43 -9.72 21.17
CA ALA A 279 18.54 -9.53 20.22
C ALA A 279 18.95 -8.06 20.05
N PHE A 280 18.02 -7.13 20.28
CA PHE A 280 18.21 -5.69 20.14
C PHE A 280 17.63 -4.94 21.35
N PRO A 281 18.05 -5.27 22.58
CA PRO A 281 17.50 -4.65 23.78
C PRO A 281 17.78 -3.15 23.77
N ASP A 282 16.81 -2.36 24.21
CA ASP A 282 17.06 -0.95 24.52
C ASP A 282 18.08 -0.87 25.65
N GLU A 283 18.98 0.12 25.59
CA GLU A 283 19.88 0.40 26.71
C GLU A 283 19.04 0.61 27.97
N LYS A 284 19.37 -0.10 29.05
CA LYS A 284 18.76 0.19 30.35
C LYS A 284 19.14 1.63 30.67
N GLN A 285 18.15 2.51 30.74
CA GLN A 285 18.32 3.82 31.37
C GLN A 285 18.71 3.53 32.83
N LEU A 286 20.01 3.59 33.12
CA LEU A 286 20.59 3.52 34.46
C LEU A 286 20.27 4.81 35.21
#